data_AF-A0A7K0DLC2-F1
#
_entry.id   AF-A0A7K0DLC2-F1
#
_cell.length_a   1.000
_cell.length_b   1.000
_cell.length_c   1.000
_cell.angle_alpha   90.00
_cell.angle_beta   90.00
_cell.angle_gamma   90.00
#
_symmetry.space_group_name_H-M   'P 1'
#
loop_
_entity.id
_entity.type
_entity.pdbx_description
1 polymer ?
#
loop_
_entity_poly.entity_id
_entity_poly.type
_entity_poly.pdbx_seq_one_letter_code
_entity_poly.pdbx_strand_id
1 'polypeptide(L)'
;MVCEDGREYYAVSTEFDPDRAGPWVRRNVLPKLPSPQSPLWRSRERIRDDLYRFLVPRSGVNPELWAWVSAYDHVALCQLWGSMVDLPTTLPRYTNELRQHWDYHGRPPLPPVPPDAHDALADARHNFAKFEAIEAYRRL
;
A
#
# COMPACT_ATOMS: atom_id res chain seq x y z
N MET A 1 4.29 0.18 -1.58
CA MET A 1 3.69 1.28 -2.35
C MET A 1 4.35 1.36 -3.71
N VAL A 2 3.59 1.72 -4.74
CA VAL A 2 4.05 1.89 -6.12
C VAL A 2 3.52 3.23 -6.60
N CYS A 3 4.35 4.03 -7.24
CA CYS A 3 3.99 5.30 -7.86
C CYS A 3 3.87 5.15 -9.38
N GLU A 4 3.04 5.99 -10.00
CA GLU A 4 2.89 6.04 -11.47
C GLU A 4 4.20 6.39 -12.20
N ASP A 5 5.14 7.06 -11.52
CA ASP A 5 6.48 7.39 -12.01
C ASP A 5 7.48 6.22 -11.91
N GLY A 6 7.01 5.03 -11.51
CA GLY A 6 7.80 3.80 -11.42
C GLY A 6 8.58 3.62 -10.12
N ARG A 7 8.52 4.58 -9.18
CA ARG A 7 9.14 4.40 -7.87
C ARG A 7 8.38 3.38 -7.02
N GLU A 8 9.11 2.63 -6.21
CA GLU A 8 8.56 1.62 -5.32
C GLU A 8 9.14 1.73 -3.91
N TYR A 9 8.32 1.39 -2.92
CA TYR A 9 8.72 1.32 -1.52
C TYR A 9 8.13 0.08 -0.86
N TYR A 10 8.97 -0.66 -0.13
CA TYR A 10 8.57 -1.79 0.70
C TYR A 10 9.42 -1.84 1.97
N ALA A 11 8.76 -2.18 3.07
CA ALA A 11 9.40 -2.40 4.36
C ALA A 11 8.52 -3.34 5.20
N VAL A 12 9.15 -4.00 6.16
CA VAL A 12 8.49 -4.86 7.15
C VAL A 12 8.80 -4.29 8.52
N SER A 13 7.76 -4.06 9.32
CA SER A 13 7.93 -3.53 10.68
C SER A 13 8.69 -4.53 11.55
N THR A 14 9.69 -4.08 12.29
CA THR A 14 10.36 -4.87 13.35
C THR A 14 9.57 -4.93 14.65
N GLU A 15 8.44 -4.21 14.74
CA GLU A 15 7.73 -3.97 15.99
C GLU A 15 6.41 -4.74 16.12
N PHE A 16 6.00 -5.52 15.10
CA PHE A 16 4.85 -6.40 15.27
C PHE A 16 5.27 -7.67 16.02
N ASP A 17 4.37 -8.18 16.85
CA ASP A 17 4.55 -9.46 17.52
C ASP A 17 4.01 -10.60 16.62
N PRO A 18 4.88 -11.46 16.05
CA PRO A 18 4.45 -12.55 15.19
C PRO A 18 3.62 -13.60 15.95
N ASP A 19 3.72 -13.67 17.28
CA ASP A 19 2.99 -14.68 18.05
C ASP A 19 1.50 -14.36 18.20
N ARG A 20 1.15 -13.08 18.07
CA ARG A 20 -0.25 -12.62 18.02
C ARG A 20 -0.92 -12.88 16.67
N ALA A 21 -0.19 -13.34 15.66
CA ALA A 21 -0.75 -13.63 14.35
C ALA A 21 -1.73 -14.81 14.40
N GLY A 22 -2.95 -14.60 13.87
CA GLY A 22 -3.94 -15.66 13.71
C GLY A 22 -3.53 -16.69 12.63
N PRO A 23 -4.25 -17.84 12.54
CA PRO A 23 -3.88 -18.93 11.65
C PRO A 23 -3.78 -18.54 10.17
N TRP A 24 -4.61 -17.60 9.72
CA TRP A 24 -4.59 -17.13 8.34
C TRP A 24 -3.32 -16.34 8.01
N VAL A 25 -2.92 -15.40 8.88
CA VAL A 25 -1.69 -14.58 8.71
C VAL A 25 -0.45 -15.46 8.75
N ARG A 26 -0.41 -16.42 9.67
CA ARG A 26 0.71 -17.38 9.78
C ARG A 26 0.91 -18.24 8.54
N ARG A 27 -0.17 -18.60 7.84
CA ARG A 27 -0.10 -19.39 6.60
C ARG A 27 0.18 -18.55 5.36
N ASN A 28 -0.40 -17.36 5.27
CA ASN A 28 -0.47 -16.63 4.01
C ASN A 28 0.49 -15.42 3.93
N VAL A 29 0.86 -14.82 5.06
CA VAL A 29 1.64 -13.56 5.09
C VAL A 29 3.05 -13.80 5.62
N LEU A 30 3.19 -14.33 6.84
CA LEU A 30 4.51 -14.48 7.49
C LEU A 30 5.55 -15.26 6.64
N PRO A 31 5.18 -16.34 5.92
CA PRO A 31 6.14 -17.07 5.09
C PRO A 31 6.66 -16.30 3.87
N LYS A 32 6.01 -15.18 3.49
CA LYS A 32 6.41 -14.33 2.36
C LYS A 32 7.35 -13.20 2.77
N LEU A 33 7.57 -13.01 4.07
CA LEU A 33 8.44 -11.95 4.57
C LEU A 33 9.90 -12.23 4.16
N PRO A 34 10.70 -11.17 3.93
CA PRO A 34 12.10 -11.33 3.56
C PRO A 34 12.91 -11.95 4.71
N SER A 35 14.09 -12.48 4.38
CA SER A 35 15.06 -12.97 5.37
C SER A 35 15.24 -11.97 6.53
N PRO A 36 15.34 -12.41 7.80
CA PRO A 36 15.53 -11.52 8.95
C PRO A 36 16.75 -10.59 8.86
N GLN A 37 17.75 -10.93 8.04
CA GLN A 37 18.94 -10.09 7.81
C GLN A 37 18.72 -9.01 6.74
N SER A 38 17.55 -8.98 6.10
CA SER A 38 17.22 -8.03 5.04
C SER A 38 17.14 -6.60 5.57
N PRO A 39 17.67 -5.60 4.84
CA PRO A 39 17.51 -4.19 5.20
C PRO A 39 16.09 -3.66 5.02
N LEU A 40 15.14 -4.51 4.58
CA LEU A 40 13.71 -4.19 4.49
C LEU A 40 13.03 -4.20 5.86
N TRP A 41 13.62 -4.87 6.86
CA TRP A 41 13.15 -4.80 8.24
C TRP A 41 13.49 -3.43 8.85
N ARG A 42 12.47 -2.70 9.31
CA ARG A 42 12.59 -1.30 9.78
C ARG A 42 11.69 -1.06 10.99
N SER A 43 12.08 -0.13 11.87
CA SER A 43 11.17 0.41 12.89
C SER A 43 10.02 1.17 12.25
N ARG A 44 8.89 1.27 12.94
CA ARG A 44 7.72 2.09 12.54
C ARG A 44 8.12 3.54 12.31
N GLU A 45 8.97 4.08 13.18
CA GLU A 45 9.53 5.42 13.02
C GLU A 45 10.27 5.58 11.69
N ARG A 46 11.13 4.61 11.36
CA ARG A 46 11.86 4.67 10.10
C ARG A 46 10.94 4.50 8.89
N ILE A 47 9.93 3.63 8.98
CA ILE A 47 8.92 3.45 7.93
C ILE A 47 8.14 4.75 7.71
N ARG A 48 7.73 5.44 8.79
CA ARG A 48 7.06 6.76 8.74
C ARG A 48 7.91 7.78 7.96
N ASP A 49 9.18 7.91 8.32
CA ASP A 49 10.08 8.91 7.73
C ASP A 49 10.44 8.58 6.27
N ASP A 50 10.60 7.29 5.95
CA ASP A 50 10.85 6.83 4.59
C ASP A 50 9.61 7.04 3.71
N LEU A 51 8.41 6.71 4.21
CA LEU A 51 7.15 6.93 3.50
C LEU A 51 6.85 8.40 3.27
N TYR A 52 7.09 9.27 4.26
CA TYR A 52 6.88 10.71 4.09
C TYR A 52 7.76 11.26 2.95
N ARG A 53 9.05 10.90 2.93
CA ARG A 53 9.96 11.30 1.86
C ARG A 53 9.61 10.67 0.51
N PHE A 54 9.11 9.44 0.52
CA PHE A 54 8.67 8.75 -0.69
C PHE A 54 7.42 9.40 -1.31
N LEU A 55 6.43 9.76 -0.47
CA LEU A 55 5.16 10.33 -0.93
C LEU A 55 5.26 11.83 -1.26
N VAL A 56 6.14 12.56 -0.55
CA VAL A 56 6.34 14.01 -0.72
C VAL A 56 7.82 14.28 -0.99
N PRO A 57 8.35 13.89 -2.17
CA PRO A 57 9.79 13.96 -2.45
C PRO A 57 10.30 15.41 -2.61
N ARG A 58 9.40 16.38 -2.81
CA ARG A 58 9.70 17.80 -2.90
C ARG A 58 8.46 18.62 -2.52
N SER A 59 8.68 19.87 -2.11
CA SER A 59 7.61 20.81 -1.78
C SER A 59 6.62 20.99 -2.95
N GLY A 60 5.34 21.09 -2.63
CA GLY A 60 4.25 21.27 -3.60
C GLY A 60 3.70 19.99 -4.22
N VAL A 61 4.29 18.81 -3.93
CA VAL A 61 3.69 17.53 -4.29
C VAL A 61 2.55 17.21 -3.34
N ASN A 62 1.35 16.98 -3.90
CA ASN A 62 0.19 16.49 -3.18
C ASN A 62 -0.12 15.08 -3.69
N PRO A 63 0.23 14.02 -2.93
CA PRO A 63 0.03 12.64 -3.39
C PRO A 63 -1.45 12.26 -3.37
N GLU A 64 -1.86 11.47 -4.35
CA GLU A 64 -3.11 10.71 -4.29
C GLU A 64 -2.82 9.29 -3.78
N LEU A 65 -3.66 8.82 -2.86
CA LEU A 65 -3.59 7.44 -2.39
C LEU A 65 -4.68 6.62 -3.06
N TRP A 66 -4.32 5.43 -3.53
CA TRP A 66 -5.23 4.46 -4.12
C TRP A 66 -4.93 3.08 -3.52
N ALA A 67 -5.96 2.35 -3.11
CA ALA A 67 -5.83 0.96 -2.67
C ALA A 67 -7.14 0.20 -2.88
N TRP A 68 -7.07 -1.14 -2.82
CA TRP A 68 -8.21 -2.03 -3.06
C TRP A 68 -8.79 -2.53 -1.73
N VAL A 69 -10.02 -2.13 -1.40
CA VAL A 69 -10.70 -2.40 -0.12
C VAL A 69 -9.89 -1.83 1.05
N SER A 70 -9.65 -0.52 0.98
CA SER A 70 -8.56 0.21 1.62
C SER A 70 -8.79 0.67 3.05
N ALA A 71 -9.93 0.38 3.66
CA ALA A 71 -10.33 0.99 4.93
C ALA A 71 -9.30 0.74 6.05
N TYR A 72 -8.87 -0.51 6.23
CA TYR A 72 -7.86 -0.85 7.24
C TYR A 72 -6.45 -0.42 6.82
N ASP A 73 -6.13 -0.43 5.52
CA ASP A 73 -4.85 0.03 5.00
C ASP A 73 -4.62 1.52 5.28
N HIS A 74 -5.66 2.34 5.08
CA HIS A 74 -5.60 3.77 5.37
C HIS A 74 -5.36 4.03 6.86
N VAL A 75 -6.08 3.33 7.74
CA VAL A 75 -5.87 3.43 9.19
C VAL A 75 -4.45 2.99 9.56
N ALA A 76 -3.98 1.85 9.06
CA ALA A 76 -2.65 1.32 9.36
C ALA A 76 -1.52 2.27 8.89
N LEU A 77 -1.68 2.88 7.72
CA LEU A 77 -0.78 3.91 7.20
C LEU A 77 -0.76 5.14 8.13
N CYS A 78 -1.93 5.74 8.40
CA CYS A 78 -2.01 6.97 9.20
C CYS A 78 -1.51 6.78 10.63
N GLN A 79 -1.71 5.60 11.23
CA GLN A 79 -1.21 5.27 12.57
C GLN A 79 0.32 5.23 12.68
N LEU A 80 1.08 5.33 11.58
CA LEU A 80 2.51 5.58 11.64
C LEU A 80 2.84 6.99 12.18
N TRP A 81 1.94 7.96 12.02
CA TRP A 81 2.09 9.31 12.56
C TRP A 81 1.42 9.50 13.92
N GLY A 82 0.66 8.52 14.40
CA GLY A 82 -0.08 8.61 15.66
C GLY A 82 -1.56 8.87 15.42
N SER A 83 -2.08 9.98 15.93
CA SER A 83 -3.48 10.34 15.79
C SER A 83 -3.76 11.08 14.48
N MET A 84 -5.04 11.30 14.16
CA MET A 84 -5.42 12.04 12.95
C MET A 84 -4.90 13.49 12.94
N VAL A 85 -4.67 14.11 14.10
CA VAL A 85 -4.14 15.48 14.17
C VAL A 85 -2.65 15.55 13.87
N ASP A 86 -1.93 14.43 14.02
CA ASP A 86 -0.49 14.32 13.81
C ASP A 86 -0.14 14.03 12.34
N LEU A 87 -1.13 13.66 11.52
CA LEU A 87 -0.93 13.37 10.10
C LEU A 87 -0.48 14.66 9.37
N PRO A 88 0.67 14.65 8.66
CA PRO A 88 1.14 15.82 7.92
C PRO A 88 0.08 16.37 6.97
N THR A 89 -0.11 17.70 6.93
CA THR A 89 -1.13 18.37 6.11
C THR A 89 -1.00 18.11 4.61
N THR A 90 0.19 17.73 4.16
CA THR A 90 0.50 17.35 2.77
C THR A 90 -0.01 15.97 2.39
N LEU A 91 -0.32 15.07 3.33
CA LEU A 91 -0.87 13.75 3.04
C LEU A 91 -2.40 13.80 2.93
N PRO A 92 -3.05 13.07 2.01
CA PRO A 92 -4.50 13.08 1.91
C PRO A 92 -5.14 12.41 3.12
N ARG A 93 -6.33 12.91 3.50
CA ARG A 93 -7.14 12.40 4.63
C ARG A 93 -8.03 11.21 4.24
N TYR A 94 -7.88 10.72 3.02
CA TYR A 94 -8.61 9.59 2.49
C TYR A 94 -7.71 8.83 1.51
N THR A 95 -8.08 7.57 1.26
CA THR A 95 -7.54 6.77 0.16
C THR A 95 -8.67 6.54 -0.84
N ASN A 96 -8.41 6.81 -2.12
CA ASN A 96 -9.34 6.48 -3.20
C ASN A 96 -9.53 4.95 -3.24
N GLU A 97 -10.79 4.53 -3.32
CA GLU A 97 -11.16 3.12 -3.28
C GLU A 97 -11.16 2.51 -4.69
N LEU A 98 -10.11 1.75 -5.02
CA LEU A 98 -9.94 1.16 -6.34
C LEU A 98 -11.02 0.12 -6.68
N ARG A 99 -11.53 -0.62 -5.67
CA ARG A 99 -12.64 -1.56 -5.88
C ARG A 99 -13.91 -0.84 -6.32
N GLN A 100 -14.17 0.33 -5.73
CA GLN A 100 -15.31 1.18 -6.06
C GLN A 100 -15.14 1.80 -7.44
N HIS A 101 -13.93 2.24 -7.79
CA HIS A 101 -13.59 2.70 -9.14
C HIS A 101 -13.86 1.62 -10.20
N TRP A 102 -13.46 0.38 -9.93
CA TRP A 102 -13.75 -0.76 -10.81
C TRP A 102 -15.26 -1.03 -10.98
N ASP A 103 -16.03 -0.96 -9.89
CA ASP A 103 -17.50 -1.09 -9.95
C ASP A 103 -18.14 0.02 -10.80
N TYR A 104 -17.71 1.27 -10.58
CA TYR A 104 -18.29 2.45 -11.23
C TYR A 104 -18.08 2.44 -12.75
N HIS A 105 -16.98 1.82 -13.21
CA HIS A 105 -16.65 1.72 -14.63
C HIS A 105 -17.07 0.40 -15.29
N GLY A 106 -18.07 -0.29 -14.74
CA GLY A 106 -18.71 -1.43 -15.40
C GLY A 106 -17.93 -2.74 -15.28
N ARG A 107 -17.00 -2.83 -14.33
CA ARG A 107 -16.22 -4.04 -14.02
C ARG A 107 -15.43 -4.60 -15.22
N PRO A 108 -14.57 -3.80 -15.89
CA PRO A 108 -13.77 -4.30 -17.00
C PRO A 108 -12.86 -5.47 -16.59
N PRO A 109 -12.41 -6.31 -17.53
CA PRO A 109 -11.46 -7.37 -17.24
C PRO A 109 -10.20 -6.84 -16.56
N LEU A 110 -9.77 -7.52 -15.49
CA LEU A 110 -8.58 -7.15 -14.73
C LEU A 110 -7.45 -8.17 -14.98
N PRO A 111 -6.18 -7.76 -14.84
CA PRO A 111 -5.07 -8.70 -14.86
C PRO A 111 -5.21 -9.77 -13.78
N PRO A 112 -4.75 -11.01 -14.03
CA PRO A 112 -4.89 -12.12 -13.09
C PRO A 112 -4.20 -11.80 -11.76
N VAL A 113 -4.70 -12.40 -10.68
CA VAL A 113 -4.10 -12.28 -9.35
C VAL A 113 -2.69 -12.90 -9.39
N PRO A 114 -1.67 -12.19 -8.88
CA PRO A 114 -0.29 -12.68 -8.94
C PRO A 114 -0.08 -13.86 -7.97
N PRO A 115 0.90 -14.75 -8.25
CA PRO A 115 1.15 -15.95 -7.43
C PRO A 115 1.66 -15.63 -6.01
N ASP A 116 2.26 -14.46 -5.84
CA ASP A 116 2.81 -13.94 -4.58
C ASP A 116 1.84 -13.03 -3.83
N ALA A 117 0.53 -13.11 -4.10
CA ALA A 117 -0.51 -12.40 -3.36
C ALA A 117 -0.34 -12.54 -1.84
N HIS A 118 -0.65 -11.47 -1.10
CA HIS A 118 -0.35 -11.29 0.32
C HIS A 118 1.13 -10.97 0.64
N ASP A 119 1.96 -10.74 -0.37
CA ASP A 119 3.09 -9.80 -0.27
C ASP A 119 2.60 -8.38 -0.61
N ALA A 120 2.85 -7.42 0.28
CA ALA A 120 2.27 -6.09 0.15
C ALA A 120 2.83 -5.27 -1.03
N LEU A 121 4.05 -5.55 -1.50
CA LEU A 121 4.58 -4.89 -2.69
C LEU A 121 4.00 -5.51 -3.96
N ALA A 122 3.87 -6.83 -4.01
CA ALA A 122 3.19 -7.53 -5.10
C ALA A 122 1.73 -7.07 -5.23
N ASP A 123 1.01 -6.97 -4.12
CA ASP A 123 -0.38 -6.47 -4.08
C ASP A 123 -0.46 -5.00 -4.54
N ALA A 124 0.50 -4.15 -4.16
CA ALA A 124 0.56 -2.76 -4.60
C ALA A 124 0.81 -2.63 -6.12
N ARG A 125 1.71 -3.44 -6.68
CA ARG A 125 1.95 -3.52 -8.14
C ARG A 125 0.68 -3.99 -8.87
N HIS A 126 0.00 -4.99 -8.32
CA HIS A 126 -1.26 -5.47 -8.90
C HIS A 126 -2.37 -4.44 -8.82
N ASN A 127 -2.46 -3.66 -7.74
CA ASN A 127 -3.38 -2.53 -7.64
C ASN A 127 -3.11 -1.49 -8.73
N PHE A 128 -1.85 -1.13 -8.98
CA PHE A 128 -1.49 -0.22 -10.07
C PHE A 128 -1.88 -0.80 -11.45
N ALA A 129 -1.59 -2.07 -11.71
CA ALA A 129 -1.99 -2.74 -12.96
C ALA A 129 -3.52 -2.80 -13.15
N LYS A 130 -4.29 -2.99 -12.07
CA LYS A 130 -5.76 -2.93 -12.10
C LYS A 130 -6.25 -1.52 -12.44
N PHE A 131 -5.64 -0.48 -11.84
CA PHE A 131 -5.96 0.91 -12.15
C PHE A 131 -5.72 1.20 -13.64
N GLU A 132 -4.55 0.87 -14.16
CA GLU A 132 -4.21 1.04 -15.58
C GLU A 132 -5.20 0.30 -16.51
N ALA A 133 -5.60 -0.92 -16.16
CA ALA A 133 -6.59 -1.68 -16.95
C ALA A 133 -7.97 -0.99 -16.97
N ILE A 134 -8.41 -0.43 -15.85
CA ILE A 134 -9.65 0.34 -15.76
C ILE A 134 -9.54 1.61 -16.62
N GLU A 135 -8.44 2.36 -16.49
CA GLU A 135 -8.23 3.60 -17.26
C GLU A 135 -8.11 3.36 -18.76
N ALA A 136 -7.45 2.27 -19.17
CA ALA A 136 -7.37 1.87 -20.57
C ALA A 136 -8.76 1.56 -21.14
N TYR A 137 -9.59 0.81 -20.39
CA TYR A 137 -10.96 0.50 -20.79
C TYR A 137 -11.84 1.75 -20.92
N ARG A 138 -11.69 2.72 -20.01
CA ARG A 138 -12.45 3.99 -20.04
C ARG A 138 -12.15 4.88 -21.24
N ARG A 139 -11.00 4.69 -21.90
CA ARG A 139 -10.55 5.47 -23.06
C ARG A 139 -10.98 4.86 -24.40
N LEU A 140 -11.51 3.63 -24.38
CA LEU A 140 -12.12 2.97 -25.54
C LEU A 140 -13.51 3.54 -25.82
#